data_AF-A0A6G7RWG3-F1
#
_entry.id   AF-A0A6G7RWG3-F1
#
_cell.length_a   1.000
_cell.length_b   1.000
_cell.length_c   1.000
_cell.angle_alpha   90.00
_cell.angle_beta   90.00
_cell.angle_gamma   90.00
#
_symmetry.space_group_name_H-M   'P 1'
#
loop_
_entity.id
_entity.type
_entity.pdbx_description
1 polymer ?
#
loop_
_entity_poly.entity_id
_entity_poly.type
_entity_poly.pdbx_seq_one_letter_code
_entity_poly.pdbx_strand_id
1 'polypeptide(L)'
;MNSELLKFWYKITNNKSKYLEVKHAKREQKKRATLNPEVLKTLKQFKDNIDSKTEINLSHSGHLGDLIYALPIIKELSKTKTCNLIVKVNQPYNGQYFKHPSGNIMISERSFNMLLPLLKEQSYLNSVTVYTNQTIDVDLDFFRALPISNQFHSFRWYYHLVGKQADMTLPYLDVKPHNTIKDKIVIVRTFRARNVFIDYSFLKHYDNLLFLGTKDEYEDLKQSVPNLEFYDVKDFLELAQIIKSCKFYLSNQTFAYAIAEGLKVPRLLEAYPDYPVMFPTTTNGADFYFQEHFEAYFKTMYNA
;
A
#
# COMPACT_ATOMS: atom_id res chain seq x y z
N MET A 1 -14.99 -42.13 1.93
CA MET A 1 -15.38 -41.36 0.72
C MET A 1 -14.45 -40.17 0.59
N ASN A 2 -13.86 -39.91 -0.58
CA ASN A 2 -12.95 -38.76 -0.81
C ASN A 2 -13.65 -37.44 -0.40
N SER A 3 -12.95 -36.53 0.27
CA SER A 3 -13.54 -35.26 0.73
C SER A 3 -14.08 -34.40 -0.43
N GLU A 4 -13.54 -34.52 -1.65
CA GLU A 4 -14.12 -33.93 -2.88
C GLU A 4 -15.43 -34.60 -3.30
N LEU A 5 -15.52 -35.92 -3.19
CA LEU A 5 -16.76 -36.65 -3.46
C LEU A 5 -17.86 -36.30 -2.44
N LEU A 6 -17.52 -36.16 -1.16
CA LEU A 6 -18.45 -35.67 -0.13
C LEU A 6 -18.94 -34.24 -0.41
N LYS A 7 -18.02 -33.33 -0.76
CA LYS A 7 -18.37 -31.94 -1.09
C LYS A 7 -19.30 -31.87 -2.30
N PHE A 8 -19.01 -32.65 -3.34
CA PHE A 8 -19.87 -32.74 -4.52
C PHE A 8 -21.23 -33.34 -4.16
N TRP A 9 -21.25 -34.44 -3.40
CA TRP A 9 -22.47 -35.09 -2.95
C TRP A 9 -23.39 -34.15 -2.16
N TYR A 10 -22.86 -33.44 -1.15
CA TYR A 10 -23.65 -32.47 -0.38
C TYR A 10 -24.13 -31.27 -1.22
N LYS A 11 -23.39 -30.91 -2.27
CA LYS A 11 -23.81 -29.86 -3.22
C LYS A 11 -25.00 -30.34 -4.07
N ILE A 12 -24.98 -31.58 -4.56
CA ILE A 12 -26.05 -32.14 -5.41
C ILE A 12 -27.28 -32.58 -4.60
N THR A 13 -27.10 -32.99 -3.34
CA THR A 13 -28.23 -33.35 -2.44
C THR A 13 -28.82 -32.15 -1.71
N ASN A 14 -28.38 -30.93 -2.05
CA ASN A 14 -28.81 -29.67 -1.45
C ASN A 14 -28.66 -29.60 0.08
N ASN A 15 -27.75 -30.39 0.65
CA ASN A 15 -27.44 -30.34 2.08
C ASN A 15 -26.43 -29.24 2.36
N LYS A 16 -26.92 -27.99 2.36
CA LYS A 16 -26.12 -26.77 2.50
C LYS A 16 -25.24 -26.78 3.75
N SER A 17 -25.75 -27.26 4.89
CA SER A 17 -25.00 -27.29 6.15
C SER A 17 -23.77 -28.20 6.03
N LYS A 18 -23.96 -29.46 5.61
CA LYS A 18 -22.86 -30.40 5.44
C LYS A 18 -21.88 -29.98 4.35
N TYR A 19 -22.36 -29.36 3.27
CA TYR A 19 -21.50 -28.75 2.26
C TYR A 19 -20.57 -27.67 2.86
N LEU A 20 -21.12 -26.78 3.71
CA LEU A 20 -20.36 -25.73 4.36
C LEU A 20 -19.35 -26.31 5.38
N GLU A 21 -19.72 -27.32 6.15
CA GLU A 21 -18.81 -28.04 7.07
C GLU A 21 -17.59 -28.60 6.32
N VAL A 22 -17.82 -29.34 5.23
CA VAL A 22 -16.73 -29.92 4.42
C VAL A 22 -15.87 -28.82 3.78
N LYS A 23 -16.49 -27.74 3.28
CA LYS A 23 -15.76 -26.59 2.71
C LYS A 23 -14.90 -25.88 3.77
N HIS A 24 -15.40 -25.73 4.99
CA HIS A 24 -14.67 -25.14 6.11
C HIS A 24 -13.49 -26.02 6.53
N ALA A 25 -13.73 -27.32 6.75
CA ALA A 25 -12.68 -28.27 7.11
C ALA A 25 -11.53 -28.29 6.09
N LYS A 26 -11.84 -28.24 4.79
CA LYS A 26 -10.83 -28.14 3.72
C LYS A 26 -10.01 -26.87 3.77
N ARG A 27 -10.65 -25.72 4.03
CA ARG A 27 -9.96 -24.43 4.18
C ARG A 27 -8.99 -24.49 5.36
N GLU A 28 -9.41 -25.03 6.49
CA GLU A 28 -8.56 -25.21 7.68
C GLU A 28 -7.41 -26.18 7.43
N GLN A 29 -7.66 -27.30 6.73
CA GLN A 29 -6.60 -28.22 6.33
C GLN A 29 -5.56 -27.53 5.43
N LYS A 30 -6.00 -26.72 4.46
CA LYS A 30 -5.10 -25.95 3.58
C LYS A 30 -4.27 -24.94 4.38
N LYS A 31 -4.86 -24.22 5.34
CA LYS A 31 -4.13 -23.29 6.21
C LYS A 31 -3.07 -24.02 7.04
N ARG A 32 -3.43 -25.16 7.65
CA ARG A 32 -2.49 -25.99 8.43
C ARG A 32 -1.34 -26.51 7.57
N ALA A 33 -1.62 -26.92 6.32
CA ALA A 33 -0.59 -27.34 5.38
C ALA A 33 0.32 -26.18 4.93
N THR A 34 -0.20 -24.96 4.88
CA THR A 34 0.58 -23.76 4.56
C THR A 34 1.52 -23.37 5.71
N LEU A 35 1.09 -23.52 6.97
CA LEU A 35 1.93 -23.35 8.16
C LEU A 35 2.82 -24.59 8.40
N ASN A 36 3.66 -24.90 7.43
CA ASN A 36 4.56 -26.04 7.50
C ASN A 36 5.82 -25.72 8.35
N PRO A 37 6.65 -26.73 8.67
CA PRO A 37 7.86 -26.51 9.47
C PRO A 37 8.85 -25.49 8.88
N GLU A 38 8.94 -25.34 7.55
CA GLU A 38 9.82 -24.36 6.91
C GLU A 38 9.34 -22.91 7.14
N VAL A 39 8.02 -22.68 7.09
CA VAL A 39 7.44 -21.37 7.43
C VAL A 39 7.74 -21.01 8.89
N LEU A 40 7.54 -21.95 9.82
CA LEU A 40 7.83 -21.74 11.24
C LEU A 40 9.32 -21.51 11.50
N LYS A 41 10.19 -22.26 10.82
CA LYS A 41 11.64 -22.10 10.90
C LYS A 41 12.08 -20.72 10.38
N THR A 42 11.49 -20.26 9.29
CA THR A 42 11.78 -18.93 8.71
C THR A 42 11.35 -17.82 9.67
N LEU A 43 10.15 -17.90 10.25
CA LEU A 43 9.68 -16.93 11.24
C LEU A 43 10.56 -16.91 12.49
N LYS A 44 10.99 -18.08 12.97
CA LYS A 44 11.95 -18.19 14.07
C LYS A 44 13.29 -17.53 13.71
N GLN A 45 13.79 -17.75 12.49
CA GLN A 45 15.03 -17.15 12.03
C GLN A 45 14.93 -15.61 11.98
N PHE A 46 13.83 -15.05 11.48
CA PHE A 46 13.60 -13.60 11.49
C PHE A 46 13.62 -13.05 12.92
N LYS A 47 12.93 -13.72 13.85
CA LYS A 47 12.94 -13.35 15.26
C LYS A 47 14.35 -13.40 15.85
N ASP A 48 15.06 -14.50 15.66
CA ASP A 48 16.42 -14.70 16.19
C ASP A 48 17.39 -13.64 15.63
N ASN A 49 17.29 -13.31 14.34
CA ASN A 49 18.07 -12.23 13.71
C ASN A 49 17.76 -10.86 14.32
N ILE A 50 16.47 -10.53 14.48
CA ILE A 50 16.05 -9.25 15.08
C ILE A 50 16.53 -9.14 16.52
N ASP A 51 16.44 -10.21 17.31
CA ASP A 51 16.82 -10.18 18.73
C ASP A 51 18.34 -10.06 18.90
N SER A 52 19.12 -10.84 18.12
CA SER A 52 20.58 -10.97 18.31
C SER A 52 21.42 -9.88 17.64
N LYS A 53 20.98 -9.31 16.52
CA LYS A 53 21.80 -8.37 15.73
C LYS A 53 21.54 -6.91 16.12
N THR A 54 22.55 -6.06 16.08
CA THR A 54 22.40 -4.60 16.24
C THR A 54 22.09 -3.90 14.93
N GLU A 55 22.51 -4.48 13.81
CA GLU A 55 22.26 -4.02 12.44
C GLU A 55 21.54 -5.13 11.67
N ILE A 56 20.49 -4.77 10.93
CA ILE A 56 19.64 -5.71 10.22
C ILE A 56 19.38 -5.28 8.77
N ASN A 57 19.44 -6.26 7.88
CA ASN A 57 19.15 -6.14 6.46
C ASN A 57 17.73 -6.64 6.16
N LEU A 58 16.82 -5.72 5.86
CA LEU A 58 15.44 -6.03 5.50
C LEU A 58 15.27 -5.98 3.98
N SER A 59 14.71 -7.04 3.37
CA SER A 59 14.46 -7.04 1.92
C SER A 59 13.00 -6.85 1.55
N HIS A 60 12.73 -6.19 0.42
CA HIS A 60 11.40 -6.08 -0.16
C HIS A 60 11.45 -6.07 -1.70
N SER A 61 10.41 -6.60 -2.33
CA SER A 61 10.24 -6.64 -3.80
C SER A 61 8.82 -6.34 -4.27
N GLY A 62 7.88 -6.13 -3.34
CA GLY A 62 6.49 -5.79 -3.63
C GLY A 62 6.35 -4.49 -4.43
N HIS A 63 5.17 -4.20 -4.98
CA HIS A 63 4.95 -2.94 -5.68
C HIS A 63 5.20 -1.72 -4.78
N LEU A 64 5.40 -0.54 -5.38
CA LEU A 64 5.78 0.68 -4.67
C LEU A 64 4.91 0.99 -3.43
N GLY A 65 3.59 0.78 -3.53
CA GLY A 65 2.68 0.94 -2.39
C GLY A 65 3.03 0.00 -1.23
N ASP A 66 3.17 -1.30 -1.51
CA ASP A 66 3.54 -2.32 -0.51
C ASP A 66 4.85 -1.94 0.20
N LEU A 67 5.85 -1.42 -0.53
CA LEU A 67 7.12 -0.99 0.04
C LEU A 67 6.92 0.18 1.02
N ILE A 68 6.14 1.20 0.65
CA ILE A 68 5.80 2.30 1.57
C ILE A 68 5.06 1.78 2.80
N TYR A 69 4.14 0.83 2.65
CA TYR A 69 3.43 0.18 3.76
C TYR A 69 4.34 -0.64 4.68
N ALA A 70 5.56 -1.00 4.25
CA ALA A 70 6.55 -1.67 5.10
C ALA A 70 7.35 -0.70 5.97
N LEU A 71 7.41 0.59 5.61
CA LEU A 71 8.22 1.57 6.33
C LEU A 71 7.87 1.77 7.81
N PRO A 72 6.60 1.72 8.26
CA PRO A 72 6.28 1.89 9.68
C PRO A 72 6.95 0.84 10.57
N ILE A 73 6.99 -0.42 10.12
CA ILE A 73 7.61 -1.47 10.92
C ILE A 73 9.13 -1.35 10.93
N ILE A 74 9.73 -0.86 9.85
CA ILE A 74 11.16 -0.57 9.79
C ILE A 74 11.49 0.59 10.75
N LYS A 75 10.67 1.66 10.74
CA LYS A 75 10.79 2.77 11.69
C LYS A 75 10.66 2.29 13.14
N GLU A 76 9.76 1.36 13.43
CA GLU A 76 9.64 0.77 14.77
C GLU A 76 10.89 -0.03 15.19
N LEU A 77 11.46 -0.82 14.27
CA LEU A 77 12.69 -1.58 14.52
C LEU A 77 13.90 -0.65 14.73
N SER A 78 13.96 0.45 13.97
CA SER A 78 15.05 1.43 14.00
C SER A 78 15.30 2.06 15.38
N LYS A 79 14.28 2.08 16.25
CA LYS A 79 14.41 2.56 17.64
C LYS A 79 15.46 1.80 18.44
N THR A 80 15.77 0.57 18.02
CA THR A 80 16.70 -0.32 18.74
C THR A 80 17.77 -0.94 17.83
N LYS A 81 17.71 -0.69 16.52
CA LYS A 81 18.50 -1.38 15.50
C LYS A 81 18.93 -0.39 14.42
N THR A 82 20.07 -0.65 13.81
CA THR A 82 20.44 0.00 12.54
C THR A 82 19.75 -0.76 11.41
N CYS A 83 18.93 -0.09 10.61
CA CYS A 83 18.10 -0.74 9.59
C CYS A 83 18.56 -0.40 8.17
N ASN A 84 18.92 -1.42 7.39
CA ASN A 84 19.21 -1.32 5.96
C ASN A 84 18.03 -1.88 5.15
N LEU A 85 17.57 -1.12 4.17
CA LEU A 85 16.53 -1.56 3.24
C LEU A 85 17.15 -2.02 1.92
N ILE A 86 16.92 -3.28 1.56
CA ILE A 86 17.43 -3.89 0.34
C ILE A 86 16.27 -4.16 -0.61
N VAL A 87 16.27 -3.50 -1.77
CA VAL A 87 15.18 -3.64 -2.75
C VAL A 87 15.59 -4.63 -3.84
N LYS A 88 14.79 -5.68 -4.02
CA LYS A 88 14.95 -6.63 -5.13
C LYS A 88 14.16 -6.09 -6.32
N VAL A 89 14.84 -5.43 -7.26
CA VAL A 89 14.23 -4.90 -8.49
C VAL A 89 14.00 -6.00 -9.52
N ASN A 90 13.17 -5.70 -10.52
CA ASN A 90 12.86 -6.53 -11.69
C ASN A 90 12.34 -7.94 -11.34
N GLN A 91 11.76 -8.13 -10.16
CA GLN A 91 11.13 -9.41 -9.81
C GLN A 91 9.91 -9.66 -10.71
N PRO A 92 9.74 -10.90 -11.22
CA PRO A 92 8.60 -11.24 -12.06
C PRO A 92 7.31 -11.14 -11.27
N TYR A 93 6.29 -10.54 -11.89
CA TYR A 93 4.94 -10.53 -11.38
C TYR A 93 4.11 -11.57 -12.14
N ASN A 94 3.64 -12.60 -11.42
CA ASN A 94 2.89 -13.72 -12.00
C ASN A 94 1.38 -13.43 -12.14
N GLY A 95 0.96 -12.17 -12.08
CA GLY A 95 -0.44 -11.76 -12.24
C GLY A 95 -0.67 -10.92 -13.51
N GLN A 96 -1.94 -10.68 -13.83
CA GLN A 96 -2.34 -9.77 -14.90
C GLN A 96 -3.02 -8.54 -14.31
N TYR A 97 -2.50 -7.35 -14.60
CA TYR A 97 -3.17 -6.10 -14.28
C TYR A 97 -3.56 -5.38 -15.56
N PHE A 98 -4.77 -4.83 -15.58
CA PHE A 98 -5.21 -3.93 -16.63
C PHE A 98 -4.41 -2.61 -16.56
N LYS A 99 -3.67 -2.28 -17.64
CA LYS A 99 -2.92 -1.03 -17.81
C LYS A 99 -1.97 -0.67 -16.65
N HIS A 100 -1.27 -1.65 -16.06
CA HIS A 100 -0.29 -1.35 -15.01
C HIS A 100 1.02 -0.79 -15.60
N PRO A 101 1.55 0.34 -15.11
CA PRO A 101 2.78 0.94 -15.66
C PRO A 101 4.00 0.01 -15.64
N SER A 102 4.08 -0.87 -14.64
CA SER A 102 5.18 -1.83 -14.49
C SER A 102 4.98 -3.15 -15.27
N GLY A 103 3.87 -3.32 -16.00
CA GLY A 103 3.63 -4.53 -16.80
C GLY A 103 3.70 -5.83 -16.00
N ASN A 104 4.66 -6.71 -16.35
CA ASN A 104 4.87 -8.03 -15.78
C ASN A 104 5.99 -8.08 -14.71
N ILE A 105 6.44 -6.93 -14.21
CA ILE A 105 7.44 -6.85 -13.14
C ILE A 105 6.91 -6.05 -11.95
N MET A 106 7.47 -6.31 -10.77
CA MET A 106 7.05 -5.65 -9.53
C MET A 106 7.55 -4.20 -9.48
N ILE A 107 8.80 -3.98 -9.08
CA ILE A 107 9.49 -2.68 -9.11
C ILE A 107 10.54 -2.75 -10.22
N SER A 108 10.43 -1.89 -11.23
CA SER A 108 11.48 -1.72 -12.25
C SER A 108 12.63 -0.87 -11.70
N GLU A 109 13.82 -0.96 -12.31
CA GLU A 109 14.93 -0.06 -12.02
C GLU A 109 14.52 1.42 -12.16
N ARG A 110 13.75 1.76 -13.20
CA ARG A 110 13.22 3.12 -13.38
C ARG A 110 12.36 3.55 -12.19
N SER A 111 11.40 2.74 -11.78
CA SER A 111 10.53 3.06 -10.64
C SER A 111 11.31 3.12 -9.32
N PHE A 112 12.31 2.26 -9.16
CA PHE A 112 13.22 2.32 -8.00
C PHE A 112 14.03 3.61 -7.99
N ASN A 113 14.58 4.04 -9.12
CA ASN A 113 15.35 5.28 -9.23
C ASN A 113 14.48 6.51 -8.91
N MET A 114 13.21 6.53 -9.31
CA MET A 114 12.26 7.58 -8.89
C MET A 114 11.94 7.54 -7.39
N LEU A 115 11.93 6.35 -6.78
CA LEU A 115 11.64 6.16 -5.36
C LEU A 115 12.83 6.43 -4.43
N LEU A 116 14.05 6.18 -4.92
CA LEU A 116 15.26 6.21 -4.12
C LEU A 116 15.49 7.55 -3.37
N PRO A 117 15.25 8.74 -3.96
CA PRO A 117 15.36 10.00 -3.23
C PRO A 117 14.45 10.06 -2.01
N LEU A 118 13.20 9.59 -2.11
CA LEU A 118 12.26 9.55 -1.00
C LEU A 118 12.75 8.62 0.11
N LEU A 119 13.24 7.43 -0.24
CA LEU A 119 13.72 6.47 0.75
C LEU A 119 15.00 6.96 1.46
N LYS A 120 15.89 7.66 0.76
CA LYS A 120 17.10 8.25 1.36
C LYS A 120 16.83 9.41 2.31
N GLU A 121 15.68 10.09 2.17
CA GLU A 121 15.27 11.19 3.08
C GLU A 121 14.84 10.65 4.47
N GLN A 122 14.58 9.35 4.60
CA GLN A 122 14.04 8.76 5.83
C GLN A 122 15.13 8.61 6.90
N SER A 123 15.01 9.38 7.98
CA SER A 123 16.04 9.47 9.04
C SER A 123 16.32 8.15 9.76
N TYR A 124 15.35 7.22 9.71
CA TYR A 124 15.41 5.91 10.36
C TYR A 124 15.96 4.79 9.47
N LEU A 125 16.32 5.09 8.21
CA LEU A 125 17.00 4.16 7.31
C LEU A 125 18.49 4.48 7.26
N ASN A 126 19.33 3.50 7.62
CA ASN A 126 20.78 3.63 7.53
C ASN A 126 21.26 3.58 6.08
N SER A 127 20.71 2.67 5.29
CA SER A 127 21.01 2.57 3.86
C SER A 127 19.84 2.01 3.06
N VAL A 128 19.82 2.34 1.76
CA VAL A 128 18.85 1.84 0.79
C VAL A 128 19.61 1.40 -0.46
N THR A 129 19.61 0.10 -0.75
CA THR A 129 20.42 -0.48 -1.84
C THR A 129 19.64 -1.48 -2.68
N VAL A 130 20.06 -1.68 -3.93
CA VAL A 130 19.57 -2.79 -4.75
C VAL A 130 20.20 -4.11 -4.28
N TYR A 131 19.43 -5.19 -4.35
CA TYR A 131 19.94 -6.53 -4.06
C TYR A 131 21.01 -6.98 -5.07
N THR A 132 22.22 -7.27 -4.59
CA THR A 132 23.38 -7.79 -5.32
C THR A 132 24.01 -9.00 -4.62
N ASN A 133 23.18 -9.80 -3.92
CA ASN A 133 23.58 -10.95 -3.07
C ASN A 133 24.02 -10.61 -1.63
N GLN A 134 23.57 -9.49 -1.07
CA GLN A 134 23.74 -9.22 0.36
C GLN A 134 22.96 -10.24 1.20
N THR A 135 23.42 -10.51 2.43
CA THR A 135 22.67 -11.32 3.39
C THR A 135 21.39 -10.61 3.81
N ILE A 136 20.26 -11.33 3.78
CA ILE A 136 18.96 -10.84 4.22
C ILE A 136 18.62 -11.42 5.60
N ASP A 137 18.29 -10.54 6.55
CA ASP A 137 17.90 -10.92 7.90
C ASP A 137 16.39 -11.12 8.05
N VAL A 138 15.62 -10.28 7.36
CA VAL A 138 14.16 -10.33 7.33
C VAL A 138 13.69 -10.12 5.89
N ASP A 139 13.09 -11.14 5.29
CA ASP A 139 12.42 -10.97 4.00
C ASP A 139 10.99 -10.48 4.22
N LEU A 140 10.75 -9.20 3.97
CA LEU A 140 9.45 -8.59 4.18
C LEU A 140 8.41 -9.11 3.19
N ASP A 141 8.78 -9.72 2.07
CA ASP A 141 7.80 -10.32 1.15
C ASP A 141 7.20 -11.62 1.67
N PHE A 142 7.80 -12.20 2.73
CA PHE A 142 7.39 -13.47 3.31
C PHE A 142 5.97 -13.45 3.88
N PHE A 143 5.35 -12.27 4.07
CA PHE A 143 3.95 -12.18 4.50
C PHE A 143 3.01 -12.92 3.54
N ARG A 144 3.37 -13.01 2.25
CA ARG A 144 2.59 -13.71 1.22
C ARG A 144 2.59 -15.22 1.37
N ALA A 145 3.56 -15.78 2.12
CA ALA A 145 3.64 -17.21 2.44
C ALA A 145 2.86 -17.60 3.70
N LEU A 146 2.37 -16.62 4.48
CA LEU A 146 1.67 -16.87 5.73
C LEU A 146 0.26 -17.43 5.49
N PRO A 147 -0.26 -18.29 6.37
CA PRO A 147 -1.59 -18.88 6.28
C PRO A 147 -2.71 -17.90 6.69
N ILE A 148 -2.55 -16.60 6.41
CA ILE A 148 -3.46 -15.53 6.81
C ILE A 148 -4.05 -14.83 5.58
N SER A 149 -5.20 -14.18 5.76
CA SER A 149 -5.74 -13.30 4.72
C SER A 149 -4.76 -12.15 4.45
N ASN A 150 -4.70 -11.63 3.24
CA ASN A 150 -4.07 -10.33 2.98
C ASN A 150 -5.11 -9.20 2.83
N GLN A 151 -6.40 -9.51 2.95
CA GLN A 151 -7.50 -8.55 2.89
C GLN A 151 -7.73 -7.87 4.25
N PHE A 152 -6.69 -7.21 4.74
CA PHE A 152 -6.74 -6.29 5.87
C PHE A 152 -5.71 -5.19 5.63
N HIS A 153 -5.61 -4.22 6.54
CA HIS A 153 -4.73 -3.08 6.34
C HIS A 153 -3.29 -3.47 5.97
N SER A 154 -2.79 -3.00 4.82
CA SER A 154 -1.48 -3.36 4.27
C SER A 154 -0.29 -3.17 5.21
N PHE A 155 -0.33 -2.19 6.13
CA PHE A 155 0.71 -2.03 7.17
C PHE A 155 0.92 -3.29 8.00
N ARG A 156 -0.18 -3.98 8.33
CA ARG A 156 -0.19 -5.07 9.30
C ARG A 156 0.40 -6.35 8.73
N TRP A 157 0.56 -6.46 7.40
CA TRP A 157 1.16 -7.64 6.78
C TRP A 157 2.53 -7.94 7.37
N TYR A 158 3.32 -6.90 7.63
CA TYR A 158 4.69 -7.03 8.13
C TYR A 158 4.78 -7.23 9.65
N TYR A 159 3.76 -6.82 10.41
CA TYR A 159 3.74 -6.99 11.88
C TYR A 159 3.80 -8.47 12.27
N HIS A 160 3.17 -9.32 11.45
CA HIS A 160 3.13 -10.75 11.65
C HIS A 160 4.44 -11.47 11.28
N LEU A 161 5.36 -10.79 10.59
CA LEU A 161 6.71 -11.31 10.32
C LEU A 161 7.67 -11.05 11.47
N VAL A 162 7.52 -9.89 12.13
CA VAL A 162 8.51 -9.43 13.13
C VAL A 162 8.00 -9.48 14.57
N GLY A 163 6.70 -9.70 14.78
CA GLY A 163 6.09 -9.76 16.12
C GLY A 163 6.02 -8.41 16.84
N LYS A 164 6.10 -7.29 16.10
CA LYS A 164 5.98 -5.92 16.62
C LYS A 164 4.88 -5.17 15.88
N GLN A 165 4.33 -4.14 16.52
CA GLN A 165 3.31 -3.26 15.93
C GLN A 165 3.80 -1.82 16.01
N ALA A 166 3.75 -1.10 14.89
CA ALA A 166 3.99 0.33 14.86
C ALA A 166 2.70 1.09 15.18
N ASP A 167 2.82 2.25 15.84
CA ASP A 167 1.71 3.18 16.01
C ASP A 167 1.34 3.79 14.65
N MET A 168 0.17 3.39 14.14
CA MET A 168 -0.28 3.81 12.82
C MET A 168 -0.73 5.27 12.78
N THR A 169 -1.00 5.90 13.93
CA THR A 169 -1.44 7.29 14.00
C THR A 169 -0.31 8.28 13.75
N LEU A 170 0.94 7.86 13.92
CA LEU A 170 2.12 8.68 13.74
C LEU A 170 2.58 8.70 12.27
N PRO A 171 3.19 9.81 11.81
CA PRO A 171 3.81 9.85 10.49
C PRO A 171 5.04 8.93 10.44
N TYR A 172 5.14 8.20 9.34
CA TYR A 172 6.26 7.30 9.05
C TYR A 172 7.07 7.73 7.82
N LEU A 173 6.76 8.89 7.23
CA LEU A 173 7.58 9.53 6.20
C LEU A 173 8.09 10.89 6.70
N ASP A 174 9.41 11.08 6.62
CA ASP A 174 10.12 12.31 6.90
C ASP A 174 10.37 13.01 5.57
N VAL A 175 9.66 14.12 5.32
CA VAL A 175 9.74 14.89 4.07
C VAL A 175 9.51 16.37 4.38
N LYS A 176 10.37 17.24 3.84
CA LYS A 176 10.20 18.70 3.92
C LYS A 176 9.07 19.17 3.00
N PRO A 177 8.35 20.26 3.32
CA PRO A 177 7.41 20.86 2.38
C PRO A 177 8.10 21.27 1.07
N HIS A 178 7.36 21.25 -0.04
CA HIS A 178 7.77 21.76 -1.33
C HIS A 178 7.97 23.29 -1.26
N ASN A 179 8.96 23.79 -1.99
CA ASN A 179 9.38 25.18 -1.84
C ASN A 179 8.36 26.17 -2.40
N THR A 180 7.73 25.86 -3.55
CA THR A 180 6.87 26.79 -4.30
C THR A 180 5.41 26.35 -4.41
N ILE A 181 5.16 25.09 -4.80
CA ILE A 181 3.81 24.51 -4.86
C ILE A 181 3.28 24.26 -3.44
N LYS A 182 2.26 25.02 -3.03
CA LYS A 182 1.62 24.96 -1.71
C LYS A 182 0.12 25.18 -1.81
N ASP A 183 -0.62 24.73 -0.81
CA ASP A 183 -2.05 24.99 -0.60
C ASP A 183 -2.96 24.55 -1.76
N LYS A 184 -2.48 23.64 -2.60
CA LYS A 184 -3.25 22.99 -3.67
C LYS A 184 -4.06 21.83 -3.11
N ILE A 185 -5.20 21.53 -3.74
CA ILE A 185 -5.92 20.27 -3.54
C ILE A 185 -5.28 19.27 -4.49
N VAL A 186 -4.48 18.35 -3.93
CA VAL A 186 -3.68 17.41 -4.72
C VAL A 186 -4.52 16.18 -5.01
N ILE A 187 -4.67 15.85 -6.29
CA ILE A 187 -5.49 14.76 -6.78
C ILE A 187 -4.65 13.74 -7.53
N VAL A 188 -4.84 12.46 -7.23
CA VAL A 188 -4.31 11.35 -8.02
C VAL A 188 -5.43 10.36 -8.27
N ARG A 189 -5.69 9.96 -9.52
CA ARG A 189 -6.73 8.96 -9.80
C ARG A 189 -6.29 7.97 -10.85
N THR A 190 -5.77 6.84 -10.40
CA THR A 190 -5.23 5.83 -11.32
C THR A 190 -6.33 5.01 -11.99
N PHE A 191 -6.03 4.33 -13.10
CA PHE A 191 -6.99 3.42 -13.77
C PHE A 191 -7.36 2.18 -12.96
N ARG A 192 -6.62 1.87 -11.89
CA ARG A 192 -6.86 0.70 -11.03
C ARG A 192 -7.59 1.09 -9.77
N ALA A 193 -8.29 0.13 -9.15
CA ALA A 193 -8.93 0.32 -7.85
C ALA A 193 -9.84 1.56 -7.79
N ARG A 194 -10.51 1.87 -8.92
CA ARG A 194 -11.56 2.89 -8.98
C ARG A 194 -12.86 2.34 -8.41
N ASN A 195 -13.61 3.20 -7.77
CA ASN A 195 -14.95 2.93 -7.34
C ASN A 195 -15.94 3.42 -8.42
N VAL A 196 -16.68 2.49 -9.01
CA VAL A 196 -17.65 2.78 -10.10
C VAL A 196 -18.84 3.63 -9.64
N PHE A 197 -19.02 3.81 -8.34
CA PHE A 197 -20.08 4.64 -7.75
C PHE A 197 -19.68 6.10 -7.53
N ILE A 198 -18.44 6.48 -7.88
CA ILE A 198 -17.86 7.79 -7.57
C ILE A 198 -17.65 8.62 -8.83
N ASP A 199 -18.20 9.83 -8.80
CA ASP A 199 -18.04 10.87 -9.81
C ASP A 199 -17.27 12.07 -9.26
N TYR A 200 -16.25 12.49 -10.01
CA TYR A 200 -15.41 13.64 -9.68
C TYR A 200 -15.89 14.93 -10.37
N SER A 201 -16.94 14.88 -11.21
CA SER A 201 -17.37 16.02 -12.03
C SER A 201 -17.78 17.26 -11.21
N PHE A 202 -18.23 17.08 -9.97
CA PHE A 202 -18.55 18.20 -9.07
C PHE A 202 -17.33 19.06 -8.72
N LEU A 203 -16.11 18.53 -8.88
CA LEU A 203 -14.86 19.25 -8.64
C LEU A 203 -14.67 20.45 -9.56
N LYS A 204 -15.35 20.50 -10.71
CA LYS A 204 -15.33 21.66 -11.63
C LYS A 204 -15.78 22.98 -10.99
N HIS A 205 -16.38 22.92 -9.80
CA HIS A 205 -16.84 24.07 -9.02
C HIS A 205 -15.84 24.54 -7.96
N TYR A 206 -14.65 23.96 -7.88
CA TYR A 206 -13.62 24.27 -6.89
C TYR A 206 -12.31 24.64 -7.54
N ASP A 207 -11.56 25.58 -6.96
CA ASP A 207 -10.29 26.05 -7.50
C ASP A 207 -9.09 25.31 -6.89
N ASN A 208 -7.88 25.62 -7.41
CA ASN A 208 -6.59 25.13 -6.88
C ASN A 208 -6.43 23.60 -6.95
N LEU A 209 -7.04 22.95 -7.94
CA LEU A 209 -6.94 21.52 -8.16
C LEU A 209 -5.65 21.18 -8.93
N LEU A 210 -4.80 20.34 -8.35
CA LEU A 210 -3.55 19.90 -8.95
C LEU A 210 -3.52 18.38 -9.09
N PHE A 211 -3.41 17.89 -10.32
CA PHE A 211 -3.23 16.47 -10.60
C PHE A 211 -1.75 16.08 -10.61
N LEU A 212 -1.44 14.99 -9.92
CA LEU A 212 -0.16 14.29 -10.01
C LEU A 212 -0.41 12.87 -10.53
N GLY A 213 0.49 12.35 -11.36
CA GLY A 213 0.39 11.00 -11.91
C GLY A 213 0.77 10.95 -13.37
N THR A 214 0.28 9.95 -14.09
CA THR A 214 0.57 9.85 -15.53
C THR A 214 -0.27 10.84 -16.34
N LYS A 215 0.25 11.24 -17.50
CA LYS A 215 -0.47 12.13 -18.42
C LYS A 215 -1.81 11.54 -18.86
N ASP A 216 -1.86 10.23 -19.12
CA ASP A 216 -3.09 9.55 -19.54
C ASP A 216 -4.17 9.57 -18.45
N GLU A 217 -3.79 9.36 -17.18
CA GLU A 217 -4.73 9.42 -16.06
C GLU A 217 -5.22 10.86 -15.81
N TYR A 218 -4.36 11.85 -16.05
CA TYR A 218 -4.75 13.26 -16.03
C TYR A 218 -5.78 13.57 -17.12
N GLU A 219 -5.50 13.23 -18.38
CA GLU A 219 -6.41 13.53 -19.50
C GLU A 219 -7.76 12.80 -19.37
N ASP A 220 -7.78 11.62 -18.76
CA ASP A 220 -9.02 10.92 -18.41
C ASP A 220 -9.86 11.69 -17.40
N LEU A 221 -9.27 12.17 -16.30
CA LEU A 221 -9.99 12.93 -15.27
C LEU A 221 -10.35 14.36 -15.73
N LYS A 222 -9.50 14.99 -16.53
CA LYS A 222 -9.67 16.35 -17.05
C LYS A 222 -10.96 16.51 -17.87
N GLN A 223 -11.45 15.43 -18.49
CA GLN A 223 -12.72 15.42 -19.22
C GLN A 223 -13.92 15.80 -18.34
N SER A 224 -13.93 15.39 -17.07
CA SER A 224 -14.99 15.74 -16.12
C SER A 224 -14.64 16.93 -15.22
N VAL A 225 -13.33 17.24 -15.06
CA VAL A 225 -12.81 18.33 -14.23
C VAL A 225 -11.98 19.30 -15.07
N PRO A 226 -12.61 20.16 -15.89
CA PRO A 226 -11.91 20.97 -16.91
C PRO A 226 -10.96 22.03 -16.35
N ASN A 227 -11.04 22.36 -15.06
CA ASN A 227 -10.14 23.31 -14.39
C ASN A 227 -8.94 22.64 -13.68
N LEU A 228 -8.77 21.33 -13.81
CA LEU A 228 -7.66 20.56 -13.20
C LEU A 228 -6.29 20.93 -13.79
N GLU A 229 -5.31 21.31 -12.98
CA GLU A 229 -3.93 21.54 -13.43
C GLU A 229 -3.13 20.23 -13.44
N PHE A 230 -2.12 20.11 -14.32
CA PHE A 230 -1.21 18.95 -14.35
C PHE A 230 0.21 19.37 -13.93
N TYR A 231 0.86 18.56 -13.11
CA TYR A 231 2.27 18.73 -12.79
C TYR A 231 3.02 17.39 -12.89
N ASP A 232 4.08 17.39 -13.70
CA ASP A 232 4.94 16.23 -13.88
C ASP A 232 6.11 16.30 -12.88
N VAL A 233 6.15 15.35 -11.96
CA VAL A 233 7.16 15.30 -10.89
C VAL A 233 8.45 14.67 -11.39
N LYS A 234 9.59 15.21 -10.97
CA LYS A 234 10.90 14.64 -11.33
C LYS A 234 11.17 13.28 -10.68
N ASP A 235 10.71 13.11 -9.44
CA ASP A 235 10.89 11.92 -8.61
C ASP A 235 9.80 11.82 -7.53
N PHE A 236 9.77 10.73 -6.76
CA PHE A 236 8.77 10.54 -5.71
C PHE A 236 9.08 11.29 -4.41
N LEU A 237 10.28 11.87 -4.26
CA LEU A 237 10.53 12.82 -3.17
C LEU A 237 9.76 14.11 -3.46
N GLU A 238 9.86 14.66 -4.67
CA GLU A 238 9.10 15.85 -5.07
C GLU A 238 7.58 15.63 -4.98
N LEU A 239 7.08 14.46 -5.40
CA LEU A 239 5.69 14.07 -5.20
C LEU A 239 5.30 14.14 -3.71
N ALA A 240 6.12 13.57 -2.82
CA ALA A 240 5.85 13.59 -1.39
C ALA A 240 5.95 14.99 -0.79
N GLN A 241 6.86 15.84 -1.28
CA GLN A 241 6.99 17.24 -0.86
C GLN A 241 5.74 18.06 -1.24
N ILE A 242 5.21 17.86 -2.46
CA ILE A 242 3.98 18.50 -2.91
C ILE A 242 2.78 18.03 -2.07
N ILE A 243 2.66 16.71 -1.85
CA ILE A 243 1.63 16.16 -0.95
C ILE A 243 1.76 16.72 0.46
N LYS A 244 2.98 16.87 1.00
CA LYS A 244 3.21 17.45 2.34
C LYS A 244 2.74 18.90 2.45
N SER A 245 2.67 19.61 1.32
CA SER A 245 2.36 21.04 1.23
C SER A 245 0.95 21.31 0.73
N CYS A 246 0.15 20.27 0.50
CA CYS A 246 -1.20 20.41 -0.02
C CYS A 246 -2.14 20.95 1.06
N LYS A 247 -3.26 21.53 0.62
CA LYS A 247 -4.38 21.85 1.52
C LYS A 247 -4.99 20.55 2.06
N PHE A 248 -5.33 19.65 1.14
CA PHE A 248 -5.61 18.24 1.43
C PHE A 248 -5.38 17.40 0.17
N TYR A 249 -5.27 16.10 0.36
CA TYR A 249 -4.99 15.13 -0.69
C TYR A 249 -6.23 14.28 -1.01
N LEU A 250 -6.43 13.91 -2.27
CA LEU A 250 -7.55 13.07 -2.72
C LEU A 250 -7.05 12.02 -3.72
N SER A 251 -7.32 10.74 -3.45
CA SER A 251 -7.10 9.72 -4.48
C SER A 251 -7.92 8.46 -4.26
N ASN A 252 -7.95 7.59 -5.28
CA ASN A 252 -8.25 6.19 -5.07
C ASN A 252 -7.06 5.42 -4.47
N GLN A 253 -7.21 4.10 -4.32
CA GLN A 253 -6.20 3.23 -3.72
C GLN A 253 -4.92 3.16 -4.57
N THR A 254 -3.91 3.95 -4.21
CA THR A 254 -2.71 4.17 -5.03
C THR A 254 -1.42 4.16 -4.19
N PHE A 255 -0.28 4.11 -4.88
CA PHE A 255 1.03 4.38 -4.26
C PHE A 255 1.09 5.79 -3.64
N ALA A 256 0.56 6.80 -4.33
CA ALA A 256 0.54 8.16 -3.82
C ALA A 256 -0.35 8.30 -2.57
N TYR A 257 -1.44 7.51 -2.46
CA TYR A 257 -2.20 7.42 -1.21
C TYR A 257 -1.35 6.87 -0.06
N ALA A 258 -0.51 5.86 -0.30
CA ALA A 258 0.40 5.33 0.72
C ALA A 258 1.39 6.39 1.22
N ILE A 259 1.80 7.33 0.36
CA ILE A 259 2.61 8.49 0.74
C ILE A 259 1.79 9.48 1.57
N ALA A 260 0.60 9.86 1.12
CA ALA A 260 -0.28 10.77 1.88
C ALA A 260 -0.63 10.22 3.28
N GLU A 261 -0.90 8.92 3.37
CA GLU A 261 -1.07 8.20 4.63
C GLU A 261 0.21 8.19 5.48
N GLY A 262 1.39 8.14 4.87
CA GLY A 262 2.66 8.19 5.60
C GLY A 262 3.04 9.55 6.15
N LEU A 263 2.62 10.60 5.45
CA LEU A 263 2.83 11.98 5.86
C LEU A 263 1.76 12.47 6.84
N LYS A 264 0.65 11.73 6.97
CA LYS A 264 -0.53 12.08 7.78
C LYS A 264 -1.11 13.44 7.45
N VAL A 265 -1.06 13.84 6.18
CA VAL A 265 -1.74 15.05 5.70
C VAL A 265 -3.25 14.87 5.72
N PRO A 266 -4.04 15.96 5.74
CA PRO A 266 -5.48 15.87 5.47
C PRO A 266 -5.73 15.14 4.15
N ARG A 267 -6.54 14.08 4.15
CA ARG A 267 -6.65 13.19 2.98
C ARG A 267 -7.98 12.47 2.84
N LEU A 268 -8.40 12.28 1.60
CA LEU A 268 -9.59 11.55 1.22
C LEU A 268 -9.24 10.34 0.35
N LEU A 269 -9.84 9.19 0.68
CA LEU A 269 -9.70 7.95 -0.06
C LEU A 269 -10.99 7.56 -0.77
N GLU A 270 -10.98 7.53 -2.11
CA GLU A 270 -11.94 6.76 -2.89
C GLU A 270 -11.68 5.28 -2.62
N ALA A 271 -12.50 4.70 -1.74
CA ALA A 271 -12.32 3.33 -1.27
C ALA A 271 -12.68 2.33 -2.36
N TYR A 272 -11.84 1.30 -2.54
CA TYR A 272 -12.07 0.26 -3.54
C TYR A 272 -12.94 -0.87 -2.96
N PRO A 273 -14.15 -1.13 -3.49
CA PRO A 273 -15.10 -2.09 -2.90
C PRO A 273 -14.59 -3.53 -2.82
N ASP A 274 -13.79 -3.98 -3.80
CA ASP A 274 -13.44 -5.40 -3.91
C ASP A 274 -12.17 -5.78 -3.12
N TYR A 275 -11.37 -4.80 -2.70
CA TYR A 275 -10.10 -5.05 -2.01
C TYR A 275 -9.72 -3.92 -1.01
N PRO A 276 -10.49 -3.74 0.07
CA PRO A 276 -10.32 -2.63 1.01
C PRO A 276 -9.17 -2.88 2.00
N VAL A 277 -7.93 -2.72 1.51
CA VAL A 277 -6.70 -2.93 2.31
C VAL A 277 -6.01 -1.63 2.71
N MET A 278 -6.57 -0.49 2.32
CA MET A 278 -6.09 0.85 2.67
C MET A 278 -7.27 1.63 3.24
N PHE A 279 -7.04 2.32 4.35
CA PHE A 279 -7.99 3.24 4.97
C PHE A 279 -7.22 4.23 5.85
N PRO A 280 -7.74 5.44 6.09
CA PRO A 280 -7.10 6.42 6.94
C PRO A 280 -7.00 5.93 8.39
N THR A 281 -5.87 6.19 9.03
CA THR A 281 -5.61 5.79 10.43
C THR A 281 -5.64 6.96 11.42
N THR A 282 -6.01 8.16 10.96
CA THR A 282 -6.07 9.39 11.76
C THR A 282 -7.34 10.19 11.47
N THR A 283 -7.72 11.07 12.39
CA THR A 283 -8.96 11.87 12.31
C THR A 283 -8.97 12.93 11.22
N ASN A 284 -7.82 13.30 10.67
CA ASN A 284 -7.72 14.20 9.52
C ASN A 284 -7.81 13.47 8.16
N GLY A 285 -8.10 12.17 8.17
CA GLY A 285 -8.37 11.40 6.96
C GLY A 285 -9.79 10.82 6.96
N ALA A 286 -10.38 10.68 5.77
CA ALA A 286 -11.65 9.97 5.59
C ALA A 286 -11.62 9.11 4.31
N ASP A 287 -12.34 7.99 4.31
CA ASP A 287 -12.59 7.19 3.13
C ASP A 287 -14.08 7.17 2.80
N PHE A 288 -14.40 6.91 1.54
CA PHE A 288 -15.78 6.94 1.07
C PHE A 288 -16.04 5.89 -0.01
N TYR A 289 -17.24 5.31 0.05
CA TYR A 289 -17.76 4.41 -0.99
C TYR A 289 -18.85 5.04 -1.86
N PHE A 290 -19.49 6.10 -1.38
CA PHE A 290 -20.68 6.70 -1.99
C PHE A 290 -20.51 8.20 -2.19
N GLN A 291 -21.15 8.72 -3.24
CA GLN A 291 -21.00 10.10 -3.71
C GLN A 291 -21.36 11.15 -2.64
N GLU A 292 -22.47 10.96 -1.92
CA GLU A 292 -22.91 11.92 -0.90
C GLU A 292 -21.86 12.14 0.20
N HIS A 293 -21.21 11.05 0.64
CA HIS A 293 -20.13 11.13 1.63
C HIS A 293 -18.89 11.81 1.04
N PHE A 294 -18.55 11.50 -0.22
CA PHE A 294 -17.42 12.12 -0.90
C PHE A 294 -17.56 13.65 -0.95
N GLU A 295 -18.70 14.15 -1.44
CA GLU A 295 -18.94 15.59 -1.55
C GLU A 295 -18.99 16.26 -0.17
N ALA A 296 -19.59 15.62 0.83
CA ALA A 296 -19.64 16.13 2.20
C ALA A 296 -18.24 16.26 2.83
N TYR A 297 -17.41 15.21 2.73
CA TYR A 297 -16.03 15.25 3.23
C TYR A 297 -15.17 16.25 2.47
N PHE A 298 -15.29 16.29 1.14
CA PHE A 298 -14.58 17.26 0.30
C PHE A 298 -14.92 18.70 0.71
N LYS A 299 -16.20 19.03 0.83
CA LYS A 299 -16.66 20.35 1.26
C LYS A 299 -16.15 20.72 2.65
N THR A 300 -16.09 19.76 3.57
CA THR A 300 -15.55 19.97 4.92
C THR A 300 -14.07 20.32 4.87
N MET A 301 -13.26 19.55 4.12
CA MET A 301 -11.81 19.84 3.98
C MET A 301 -11.53 21.10 3.16
N TYR A 302 -12.40 21.45 2.21
CA TYR A 302 -12.28 22.66 1.41
C TYR A 302 -12.50 23.93 2.25
N ASN A 303 -13.39 23.88 3.24
CA ASN A 303 -13.74 25.02 4.09
C ASN A 303 -12.90 25.15 5.38
N ALA A 304 -12.07 24.16 5.68
CA ALA A 304 -11.05 24.22 6.74
C ALA A 304 -9.89 25.15 6.34
#